data_AF-A0A7J2PT08-F1
#
_entry.id   AF-A0A7J2PT08-F1
#
_cell.length_a   1.000
_cell.length_b   1.000
_cell.length_c   1.000
_cell.angle_alpha   90.00
_cell.angle_beta   90.00
_cell.angle_gamma   90.00
#
_symmetry.space_group_name_H-M   'P 1'
#
loop_
_entity.id
_entity.type
_entity.pdbx_description
1 polymer ?
#
loop_
_entity_poly.entity_id
_entity_poly.type
_entity_poly.pdbx_seq_one_letter_code
_entity_poly.pdbx_strand_id
1 'polypeptide(L)'
;EIWFLYKKYNLKPVCVVSYMRQPFLSKIEKTFRLTFDTNVMVRNYNFDLNFGDSSKYIIPRNICIMEVKFNNFIPNWAIKIIQKNNCIQYKISKFASGLERTKDYALV
;
A
#
# COMPACT_ATOMS: atom_id res chain seq x y z
N GLU A 1 0.33 24.36 3.04
CA GLU A 1 -0.74 23.62 2.33
C GLU A 1 -1.49 22.63 3.22
N ILE A 2 -0.84 21.59 3.77
CA ILE A 2 -1.50 20.53 4.57
C ILE A 2 -2.34 21.08 5.75
N TRP A 3 -1.78 22.01 6.54
CA TRP A 3 -2.50 22.62 7.67
C TRP A 3 -3.74 23.42 7.24
N PHE A 4 -3.68 24.08 6.08
CA PHE A 4 -4.82 24.78 5.51
C PHE A 4 -5.91 23.79 5.10
N LEU A 5 -5.55 22.69 4.44
CA LEU A 5 -6.49 21.62 4.06
C LEU A 5 -7.11 20.96 5.30
N TYR A 6 -6.29 20.66 6.31
CA TYR A 6 -6.74 20.10 7.60
C TYR A 6 -7.81 20.98 8.25
N LYS A 7 -7.56 22.29 8.35
CA LYS A 7 -8.52 23.24 8.92
C LYS A 7 -9.75 23.45 8.03
N LYS A 8 -9.54 23.69 6.73
CA LYS A 8 -10.60 24.01 5.77
C LYS A 8 -11.60 22.85 5.64
N TYR A 9 -11.11 21.61 5.60
CA TYR A 9 -11.95 20.42 5.43
C TYR A 9 -12.22 19.66 6.73
N ASN A 10 -11.78 20.19 7.89
CA ASN A 10 -11.90 19.53 9.19
C ASN A 10 -11.49 18.05 9.15
N LEU A 11 -10.32 17.79 8.56
CA LEU A 11 -9.85 16.42 8.30
C LEU A 11 -9.66 15.68 9.63
N LYS A 12 -10.16 14.44 9.69
CA LYS A 12 -10.03 13.57 10.86
C LYS A 12 -9.39 12.24 10.42
N PRO A 13 -8.64 11.55 11.31
CA PRO A 13 -8.23 10.18 11.05
C PRO A 13 -9.44 9.30 10.74
N VAL A 14 -9.36 8.50 9.67
CA VAL A 14 -10.45 7.59 9.25
C VAL A 14 -10.00 6.13 9.33
N CYS A 15 -8.74 5.85 8.99
CA CYS A 15 -8.15 4.53 9.17
C CYS A 15 -6.62 4.63 9.31
N VAL A 16 -6.03 3.64 9.98
CA VAL A 16 -4.61 3.34 9.94
C VAL A 16 -4.40 2.18 8.98
N VAL A 17 -3.47 2.35 8.04
CA VAL A 17 -3.03 1.26 7.15
C VAL A 17 -1.60 0.89 7.53
N SER A 18 -1.38 -0.37 7.88
CA SER A 18 -0.08 -0.91 8.28
C SER A 18 0.36 -2.00 7.31
N TYR A 19 1.67 -2.15 7.14
CA TYR A 19 2.28 -3.15 6.28
C TYR A 19 3.76 -3.31 6.63
N MET A 20 4.34 -4.45 6.29
CA MET A 20 5.78 -4.67 6.34
C MET A 20 6.36 -4.45 4.95
N ARG A 21 7.28 -3.47 4.83
CA ARG A 21 7.91 -3.12 3.55
C ARG A 21 9.33 -3.63 3.47
N GLN A 22 9.66 -4.28 2.36
CA GLN A 22 11.02 -4.62 1.96
C GLN A 22 11.41 -3.80 0.73
N PRO A 23 12.24 -2.75 0.88
CA PRO A 23 12.66 -1.91 -0.23
C PRO A 23 13.97 -2.40 -0.87
N PHE A 24 14.04 -2.30 -2.20
CA PHE A 24 15.21 -2.63 -2.99
C PHE A 24 15.53 -1.48 -3.95
N LEU A 25 16.80 -1.14 -4.01
CA LEU A 25 17.37 -0.17 -4.95
C LEU A 25 18.23 -0.92 -5.95
N SER A 26 18.12 -0.58 -7.23
CA SER A 26 19.01 -1.16 -8.23
C SER A 26 20.42 -0.61 -8.07
N LYS A 27 21.41 -1.51 -8.16
CA LYS A 27 22.83 -1.16 -8.19
C LYS A 27 23.28 -0.64 -9.57
N ILE A 28 22.49 -0.90 -10.61
CA ILE A 28 22.84 -0.60 -12.00
C ILE A 28 22.03 0.60 -12.49
N GLU A 29 20.72 0.61 -12.19
CA GLU A 29 19.75 1.58 -12.69
C GLU A 29 19.25 2.48 -11.55
N LYS A 30 19.88 3.64 -11.34
CA LYS A 30 19.61 4.51 -10.17
C LYS A 30 18.14 4.93 -9.99
N THR A 31 17.39 4.97 -11.08
CA THR A 31 15.96 5.36 -11.09
C THR A 31 15.02 4.17 -10.88
N PHE A 32 15.52 2.95 -10.98
CA PHE A 32 14.74 1.73 -10.76
C PHE A 32 14.72 1.36 -9.28
N ARG A 33 13.51 1.23 -8.73
CA ARG A 33 13.28 0.81 -7.35
C ARG A 33 12.16 -0.21 -7.31
N LEU A 34 12.26 -1.13 -6.36
CA LEU A 34 11.29 -2.18 -6.16
C LEU A 34 10.95 -2.24 -4.67
N THR A 35 9.67 -2.35 -4.32
CA THR A 35 9.28 -2.63 -2.94
C THR A 35 8.30 -3.78 -2.87
N PHE A 36 8.40 -4.58 -1.82
CA PHE A 36 7.43 -5.61 -1.47
C PHE A 36 6.73 -5.21 -0.20
N ASP A 37 5.41 -5.05 -0.26
CA ASP A 37 4.57 -4.78 0.89
C ASP A 37 3.78 -6.05 1.23
N THR A 38 4.02 -6.59 2.43
CA THR A 38 3.34 -7.77 2.98
C THR A 38 2.57 -7.39 4.23
N ASN A 39 1.67 -8.28 4.69
CA ASN A 39 0.82 -8.04 5.86
C ASN A 39 0.11 -6.68 5.79
N VAL A 40 -0.47 -6.36 4.62
CA VAL A 40 -1.17 -5.09 4.42
C VAL A 40 -2.51 -5.15 5.13
N MET A 41 -2.63 -4.37 6.20
CA MET A 41 -3.75 -4.39 7.13
C MET A 41 -4.33 -2.99 7.30
N VAL A 42 -5.59 -2.94 7.73
CA VAL A 42 -6.30 -1.71 8.01
C VAL A 42 -7.04 -1.81 9.33
N ARG A 43 -7.15 -0.67 10.01
CA ARG A 43 -7.95 -0.49 11.22
C ARG A 43 -8.60 0.89 11.21
N ASN A 44 -9.87 0.98 11.60
CA ASN A 44 -10.65 2.24 11.68
C ASN A 44 -11.04 2.65 13.10
N TYR A 45 -10.53 1.96 14.12
CA TYR A 45 -10.72 2.30 15.53
C TYR A 45 -9.36 2.44 16.21
N ASN A 46 -9.26 3.23 17.29
CA ASN A 46 -8.01 3.49 18.04
C ASN A 46 -6.81 3.92 17.16
N PHE A 47 -6.70 5.20 16.81
CA PHE A 47 -5.65 5.69 15.90
C PHE A 47 -4.23 5.74 16.46
N ASP A 48 -3.96 5.20 17.65
CA ASP A 48 -2.60 5.02 18.14
C ASP A 48 -1.84 4.01 17.25
N LEU A 49 -0.65 4.42 16.81
CA LEU A 49 0.21 3.60 15.95
C LEU A 49 0.91 2.47 16.71
N ASN A 50 1.04 2.59 18.03
CA ASN A 50 1.63 1.57 18.89
C ASN A 50 0.61 0.50 19.33
N PHE A 51 -0.64 0.63 18.92
CA PHE A 51 -1.69 -0.31 19.27
C PHE A 51 -1.58 -1.60 18.45
N GLY A 52 -1.31 -2.71 19.15
CA GLY A 52 -0.95 -4.00 18.53
C GLY A 52 -2.11 -4.91 18.10
N ASP A 53 -3.38 -4.55 18.34
CA ASP A 53 -4.47 -5.52 18.23
C ASP A 53 -5.52 -5.27 17.12
N SER A 54 -6.09 -6.37 16.62
CA SER A 54 -7.31 -6.52 15.79
C SER A 54 -7.45 -5.75 14.45
N SER A 55 -6.42 -5.75 13.59
CA SER A 55 -6.54 -5.18 12.22
C SER A 55 -7.15 -6.16 11.19
N LYS A 56 -7.88 -5.65 10.20
CA LYS A 56 -8.41 -6.44 9.06
C LYS A 56 -7.38 -6.47 7.92
N TYR A 57 -7.18 -7.61 7.26
CA TYR A 57 -6.31 -7.67 6.07
C TYR A 57 -6.97 -7.00 4.86
N ILE A 58 -6.21 -6.16 4.15
CA ILE A 58 -6.66 -5.52 2.91
C ILE A 58 -6.57 -6.51 1.74
N ILE A 59 -5.49 -7.29 1.71
CA ILE A 59 -5.20 -8.33 0.71
C ILE A 59 -5.02 -9.69 1.41
N PRO A 60 -5.25 -10.82 0.73
CA PRO A 60 -4.95 -12.14 1.27
C PRO A 60 -3.51 -12.28 1.78
N ARG A 61 -3.31 -13.02 2.88
CA ARG A 61 -1.99 -13.20 3.54
C ARG A 61 -0.92 -13.80 2.64
N ASN A 62 -1.33 -14.59 1.65
CA ASN A 62 -0.45 -15.23 0.67
C ASN A 62 -0.15 -14.34 -0.55
N ILE A 63 -0.64 -13.09 -0.57
CA ILE A 63 -0.39 -12.12 -1.63
C ILE A 63 0.50 -11.00 -1.11
N CYS A 64 1.44 -10.57 -1.95
CA CYS A 64 2.30 -9.43 -1.72
C CYS A 64 2.05 -8.36 -2.78
N ILE A 65 2.05 -7.08 -2.39
CA ILE A 65 2.05 -5.98 -3.33
C ILE A 65 3.49 -5.68 -3.72
N MET A 66 3.83 -5.96 -4.98
CA MET A 66 5.07 -5.55 -5.60
C MET A 66 4.87 -4.20 -6.30
N GLU A 67 5.62 -3.18 -5.88
CA GLU A 67 5.59 -1.85 -6.50
C GLU A 67 6.90 -1.61 -7.26
N VAL A 68 6.80 -1.44 -8.57
CA VAL A 68 7.93 -1.15 -9.46
C VAL A 68 7.94 0.34 -9.76
N LYS A 69 9.01 1.05 -9.39
CA LYS A 69 9.21 2.48 -9.68
C LYS A 69 10.33 2.66 -10.69
N PHE A 70 10.07 3.49 -11.67
CA PHE A 70 10.99 3.83 -12.75
C PHE A 70 10.62 5.23 -13.29
N ASN A 71 11.55 5.89 -13.96
CA ASN A 71 11.28 7.20 -14.56
C ASN A 71 10.67 7.06 -15.95
N ASN A 72 11.43 6.51 -16.90
CA ASN A 72 11.04 6.49 -18.32
C ASN A 72 10.61 5.09 -18.77
N PHE A 73 11.44 4.08 -18.48
CA PHE A 73 11.19 2.70 -18.88
C PHE A 73 11.58 1.73 -17.76
N ILE A 74 10.95 0.55 -17.78
CA ILE A 74 11.33 -0.58 -16.93
C ILE A 74 12.50 -1.29 -17.62
N PRO A 75 13.63 -1.54 -16.94
CA PRO A 75 14.74 -2.29 -17.52
C PRO A 75 14.31 -3.70 -17.98
N ASN A 76 14.82 -4.15 -19.12
CA ASN A 76 14.44 -5.44 -19.72
C ASN A 76 14.65 -6.64 -18.77
N TRP A 77 15.70 -6.62 -17.94
CA TRP A 77 15.94 -7.68 -16.97
C TRP A 77 14.82 -7.76 -15.92
N ALA A 78 14.27 -6.62 -15.49
CA ALA A 78 13.17 -6.58 -14.54
C ALA A 78 11.87 -7.08 -15.19
N ILE A 79 11.59 -6.67 -16.43
CA ILE A 79 10.42 -7.15 -17.20
C ILE A 79 10.44 -8.68 -17.29
N LYS A 80 11.59 -9.27 -17.66
CA LYS A 80 11.74 -10.73 -17.77
C LYS A 80 11.46 -11.45 -16.44
N ILE A 81 11.93 -10.89 -15.31
CA ILE A 81 11.69 -11.47 -13.99
C ILE A 81 10.21 -11.38 -13.62
N ILE A 82 9.57 -10.23 -13.83
CA ILE A 82 8.14 -10.00 -13.53
C ILE A 82 7.28 -10.98 -14.34
N GLN A 83 7.57 -11.13 -15.63
CA GLN A 83 6.86 -12.07 -16.51
C GLN A 83 7.07 -13.52 -16.11
N LYS A 84 8.32 -13.92 -15.80
CA LYS A 84 8.65 -15.30 -15.38
C LYS A 84 7.91 -15.73 -14.11
N ASN A 85 7.64 -14.78 -13.20
CA ASN A 85 6.94 -15.04 -11.94
C ASN A 85 5.41 -14.86 -12.05
N ASN A 86 4.87 -14.70 -13.26
CA ASN A 86 3.43 -14.51 -13.51
C ASN A 86 2.82 -13.39 -12.65
N CYS A 87 3.57 -12.32 -12.40
CA CYS A 87 3.08 -11.20 -11.61
C CYS A 87 1.92 -10.51 -12.35
N ILE A 88 0.83 -10.28 -11.64
CA ILE A 88 -0.36 -9.62 -12.19
C ILE A 88 -0.25 -8.12 -11.95
N GLN A 89 -0.37 -7.33 -13.01
CA GLN A 89 -0.49 -5.88 -12.88
C GLN A 89 -1.89 -5.55 -12.36
N TYR A 90 -1.95 -4.79 -11.26
CA TYR A 90 -3.21 -4.40 -10.64
C TYR A 90 -3.12 -2.96 -10.10
N LYS A 91 -4.21 -2.20 -10.24
CA LYS A 91 -4.31 -0.84 -9.69
C LYS A 91 -4.88 -0.95 -8.28
N ILE A 92 -4.06 -0.63 -7.26
CA ILE A 92 -4.49 -0.68 -5.86
C ILE A 92 -4.06 0.57 -5.11
N SER A 93 -4.97 1.11 -4.30
CA SER A 93 -4.67 2.11 -3.27
C SER A 93 -4.86 1.47 -1.92
N LYS A 94 -3.79 1.37 -1.13
CA LYS A 94 -3.85 0.80 0.22
C LYS A 94 -4.87 1.53 1.11
N PHE A 95 -4.99 2.84 0.94
CA PHE A 95 -5.95 3.66 1.68
C PHE A 95 -7.38 3.39 1.23
N ALA A 96 -7.67 3.47 -0.07
CA ALA A 96 -9.04 3.28 -0.57
C ALA A 96 -9.55 1.85 -0.29
N SER A 97 -8.74 0.84 -0.59
CA SER A 97 -9.07 -0.57 -0.30
C SER A 97 -9.16 -0.84 1.21
N GLY A 98 -8.35 -0.14 2.01
CA GLY A 98 -8.46 -0.18 3.47
C GLY A 98 -9.80 0.35 3.96
N LEU A 99 -10.20 1.53 3.48
CA LEU A 99 -11.49 2.12 3.81
C LEU A 99 -12.65 1.20 3.43
N GLU A 100 -12.64 0.66 2.21
CA GLU A 100 -13.63 -0.32 1.73
C GLU A 100 -13.74 -1.52 2.68
N ARG A 101 -12.60 -2.04 3.16
CA ARG A 101 -12.56 -3.17 4.09
C ARG A 101 -13.08 -2.82 5.50
N THR A 102 -12.96 -1.56 5.91
CA THR A 102 -13.45 -1.08 7.21
C THR A 102 -14.89 -0.61 7.21
N LYS A 103 -15.45 -0.37 6.02
CA LYS A 103 -16.84 -0.03 5.84
C LYS A 103 -17.68 -1.31 5.99
N ASP A 104 -18.05 -1.63 7.23
CA ASP A 104 -19.25 -2.43 7.48
C ASP A 104 -20.44 -1.53 7.11
N TYR A 105 -20.78 -1.44 5.82
CA TYR A 105 -22.00 -0.74 5.40
C TYR A 105 -23.20 -1.58 5.86
N ALA A 106 -23.69 -1.28 7.07
CA ALA A 106 -25.11 -1.06 7.19
C ALA A 106 -25.44 0.09 6.23
N LEU A 107 -25.97 -0.27 5.06
CA LEU A 107 -26.66 0.66 4.18
C LEU A 107 -27.80 1.25 5.01
N VAL A 108 -27.69 2.55 5.34
CA VAL A 108 -28.83 3.39 5.74
C VAL A 108 -29.06 4.36 4.62
#